data_AF-A0A6L7MXV6-F1
#
_entry.id   AF-A0A6L7MXV6-F1
#
_cell.length_a   1.000
_cell.length_b   1.000
_cell.length_c   1.000
_cell.angle_alpha   90.00
_cell.angle_beta   90.00
_cell.angle_gamma   90.00
#
_symmetry.space_group_name_H-M   'P 1'
#
loop_
_entity.id
_entity.type
_entity.pdbx_description
1 polymer ?
#
loop_
_entity_poly.entity_id
_entity_poly.type
_entity_poly.pdbx_seq_one_letter_code
_entity_poly.pdbx_strand_id
1 'polypeptide(L)'
;MDIDEAITLTQDRLAQEGETMGDLIGHFRSKVSPVLVGEPEWQRIVECAGGLPIILGALPFGFELPLHDQRPQADLGVSLASGTATAGFFHAAAGADETARIVSRLFRQMDAVNSRLREIVGPKLMLEFDIGSAGEGERPLPGVFLRPGERPIVGASGQVDDVNVVVDALLSSVGWASNEAERRQVQRTYLTQPEDTRLDSFGVFPSRERAIRLAVMGFKSQQETCTYLQEAGWPGDLAAVRDVMSRFRQRANIVRSGANIDVREDGLGPTLGLTLIVKQRYTKDSRYWLDGLTDWDPFLGALGEEEIVVLDKLAALADWASTPTPLFGKAGRYVLLRGIHHIKLVIAGGALRQAKAYVFLVLSAGVT
;
A
#
# COMPACT_ATOMS: atom_id res chain seq x y z
N MET A 1 -24.13 8.87 -8.96
CA MET A 1 -22.94 9.71 -8.78
C MET A 1 -21.75 8.90 -9.22
N ASP A 2 -20.95 9.44 -10.12
CA ASP A 2 -19.67 8.87 -10.51
C ASP A 2 -18.71 8.85 -9.28
N ILE A 3 -17.75 7.93 -9.25
CA ILE A 3 -16.74 7.89 -8.19
C ILE A 3 -15.91 9.18 -8.17
N ASP A 4 -15.63 9.77 -9.34
CA ASP A 4 -14.87 11.00 -9.46
C ASP A 4 -15.67 12.22 -8.97
N GLU A 5 -16.98 12.25 -9.22
CA GLU A 5 -17.91 13.23 -8.64
C GLU A 5 -17.97 13.11 -7.11
N ALA A 6 -18.03 11.88 -6.60
CA ALA A 6 -18.07 11.62 -5.17
C ALA A 6 -16.75 12.04 -4.48
N ILE A 7 -15.60 11.79 -5.11
CA ILE A 7 -14.29 12.26 -4.63
C ILE A 7 -14.26 13.78 -4.59
N THR A 8 -14.62 14.44 -5.69
CA THR A 8 -14.62 15.92 -5.79
C THR A 8 -15.50 16.55 -4.71
N LEU A 9 -16.75 16.08 -4.58
CA LEU A 9 -17.66 16.54 -3.53
C LEU A 9 -17.08 16.32 -2.12
N THR A 10 -16.40 15.20 -1.90
CA THR A 10 -15.78 14.90 -0.60
C THR A 10 -14.62 15.85 -0.32
N GLN A 11 -13.79 16.17 -1.33
CA GLN A 11 -12.71 17.16 -1.21
C GLN A 11 -13.26 18.55 -0.86
N ASP A 12 -14.28 19.00 -1.59
CA ASP A 12 -14.90 20.32 -1.39
C ASP A 12 -15.49 20.48 0.03
N ARG A 13 -16.10 19.41 0.57
CA ARG A 13 -16.60 19.43 1.95
C ARG A 13 -15.46 19.36 2.96
N LEU A 14 -14.46 18.50 2.76
CA LEU A 14 -13.31 18.40 3.67
C LEU A 14 -12.55 19.72 3.80
N ALA A 15 -12.41 20.48 2.70
CA ALA A 15 -11.82 21.82 2.72
C ALA A 15 -12.58 22.83 3.61
N GLN A 16 -13.82 22.53 4.01
CA GLN A 16 -14.63 23.34 4.93
C GLN A 16 -14.57 22.82 6.39
N GLU A 17 -14.01 21.63 6.63
CA GLU A 17 -13.92 21.03 7.98
C GLU A 17 -12.64 21.46 8.72
N GLY A 18 -11.52 21.56 8.00
CA GLY A 18 -10.20 21.87 8.54
C GLY A 18 -9.18 22.15 7.44
N GLU A 19 -7.90 22.21 7.81
CA GLU A 19 -6.83 22.55 6.86
C GLU A 19 -5.98 21.33 6.53
N THR A 20 -5.69 20.50 7.53
CA THR A 20 -4.69 19.44 7.45
C THR A 20 -5.28 18.05 7.58
N MET A 21 -4.55 17.06 7.06
CA MET A 21 -4.87 15.64 7.30
C MET A 21 -4.71 15.28 8.79
N GLY A 22 -3.86 16.00 9.53
CA GLY A 22 -3.72 15.88 10.98
C GLY A 22 -5.03 16.16 11.72
N ASP A 23 -5.77 17.21 11.32
CA ASP A 23 -7.08 17.54 11.88
C ASP A 23 -8.07 16.39 11.68
N LEU A 24 -8.14 15.86 10.46
CA LEU A 24 -9.02 14.74 10.10
C LEU A 24 -8.65 13.47 10.87
N ILE A 25 -7.37 13.10 10.88
CA ILE A 25 -6.90 11.92 11.61
C ILE A 25 -7.18 12.08 13.09
N GLY A 26 -6.95 13.26 13.69
CA GLY A 26 -7.26 13.54 15.09
C GLY A 26 -8.69 13.17 15.49
N HIS A 27 -9.67 13.42 14.62
CA HIS A 27 -11.07 13.03 14.84
C HIS A 27 -11.32 11.51 14.87
N PHE A 28 -10.41 10.71 14.29
CA PHE A 28 -10.50 9.25 14.30
C PHE A 28 -9.80 8.59 15.49
N ARG A 29 -9.22 9.36 16.42
CA ARG A 29 -8.49 8.82 17.58
C ARG A 29 -9.28 7.80 18.38
N SER A 30 -10.55 8.07 18.64
CA SER A 30 -11.43 7.18 19.42
C SER A 30 -11.93 5.97 18.63
N LYS A 31 -11.67 5.91 17.32
CA LYS A 31 -12.04 4.80 16.43
C LYS A 31 -10.89 3.83 16.19
N VAL A 32 -9.70 4.11 16.72
CA VAL A 32 -8.51 3.26 16.60
C VAL A 32 -8.16 2.73 17.98
N SER A 33 -8.09 1.41 18.11
CA SER A 33 -7.73 0.76 19.37
C SER A 33 -6.32 1.19 19.82
N PRO A 34 -6.11 1.55 21.10
CA PRO A 34 -4.80 1.92 21.62
C PRO A 34 -3.80 0.75 21.61
N VAL A 35 -4.28 -0.49 21.46
CA VAL A 35 -3.44 -1.69 21.30
C VAL A 35 -2.83 -1.77 19.90
N LEU A 36 -3.51 -1.21 18.89
CA LEU A 36 -3.00 -1.11 17.53
C LEU A 36 -2.07 0.10 17.39
N VAL A 37 -2.51 1.27 17.88
CA VAL A 37 -1.75 2.53 17.81
C VAL A 37 -1.83 3.25 19.15
N GLY A 38 -0.71 3.35 19.84
CA GLY A 38 -0.59 3.95 21.16
C GLY A 38 -0.62 5.47 21.09
N GLU A 39 -0.78 6.13 22.23
CA GLU A 39 -0.89 7.59 22.28
C GLU A 39 0.35 8.33 21.77
N PRO A 40 1.60 7.96 22.15
CA PRO A 40 2.79 8.63 21.62
C PRO A 40 2.89 8.48 20.11
N GLU A 41 2.59 7.29 19.59
CA GLU A 41 2.63 7.05 18.15
C GLU A 41 1.53 7.83 17.42
N TRP A 42 0.34 7.89 17.99
CA TRP A 42 -0.76 8.66 17.43
C TRP A 42 -0.40 10.13 17.25
N GLN A 43 0.28 10.72 18.23
CA GLN A 43 0.75 12.10 18.15
C GLN A 43 1.74 12.29 16.98
N ARG A 44 2.69 11.36 16.81
CA ARG A 44 3.62 11.38 15.66
C ARG A 44 2.91 11.26 14.31
N ILE A 45 1.88 10.42 14.24
CA ILE A 45 1.03 10.29 13.04
C ILE A 45 0.31 11.61 12.74
N VAL A 46 -0.32 12.23 13.75
CA VAL A 46 -1.02 13.51 13.60
C VAL A 46 -0.06 14.62 13.20
N GLU A 47 1.13 14.68 13.80
CA GLU A 47 2.17 15.65 13.43
C GLU A 47 2.63 15.47 11.97
N CYS A 48 2.91 14.24 11.55
CA CYS A 48 3.28 13.93 10.17
C CYS A 48 2.16 14.31 9.20
N ALA A 49 0.91 13.96 9.53
CA ALA A 49 -0.26 14.28 8.73
C ALA A 49 -0.61 15.79 8.73
N GLY A 50 -0.15 16.55 9.72
CA GLY A 50 -0.27 18.00 9.77
C GLY A 50 0.42 18.72 8.61
N GLY A 51 1.43 18.09 7.99
CA GLY A 51 2.08 18.60 6.77
C GLY A 51 1.31 18.31 5.47
N LEU A 52 0.20 17.58 5.54
CA LEU A 52 -0.58 17.14 4.38
C LEU A 52 -1.95 17.84 4.35
N PRO A 53 -2.52 18.12 3.18
CA PRO A 53 -3.78 18.84 3.09
C PRO A 53 -4.96 17.90 3.41
N ILE A 54 -5.98 18.41 4.10
CA ILE A 54 -7.13 17.62 4.55
C ILE A 54 -7.87 16.90 3.41
N ILE A 55 -7.86 17.49 2.21
CA ILE A 55 -8.53 16.96 1.01
C ILE A 55 -8.00 15.58 0.57
N LEU A 56 -6.84 15.15 1.09
CA LEU A 56 -6.37 13.76 0.92
C LEU A 56 -7.35 12.74 1.49
N GLY A 57 -8.11 13.11 2.52
CA GLY A 57 -9.11 12.24 3.15
C GLY A 57 -10.25 11.81 2.23
N ALA A 58 -10.39 12.42 1.05
CA ALA A 58 -11.34 12.00 0.01
C ALA A 58 -10.89 10.75 -0.78
N LEU A 59 -9.63 10.36 -0.63
CA LEU A 59 -9.05 9.14 -1.20
C LEU A 59 -8.72 8.14 -0.09
N PRO A 60 -8.50 6.85 -0.40
CA PRO A 60 -8.15 5.88 0.61
C PRO A 60 -6.84 6.24 1.34
N PHE A 61 -6.88 6.19 2.66
CA PHE A 61 -5.73 6.31 3.55
C PHE A 61 -5.82 5.24 4.62
N GLY A 62 -4.76 5.03 5.41
CA GLY A 62 -4.83 4.10 6.54
C GLY A 62 -3.47 3.78 7.09
N PHE A 63 -3.36 2.58 7.66
CA PHE A 63 -2.23 2.23 8.51
C PHE A 63 -1.63 0.89 8.12
N GLU A 64 -0.30 0.79 8.21
CA GLU A 64 0.39 -0.49 8.33
C GLU A 64 0.56 -0.80 9.83
N LEU A 65 -0.03 -1.90 10.28
CA LEU A 65 -0.05 -2.34 11.66
C LEU A 65 0.85 -3.57 11.82
N PRO A 66 2.01 -3.48 12.51
CA PRO A 66 2.82 -4.63 12.84
C PRO A 66 2.07 -5.47 13.89
N LEU A 67 1.61 -6.66 13.48
CA LEU A 67 0.89 -7.60 14.34
C LEU A 67 1.82 -8.45 15.20
N HIS A 68 3.11 -8.48 14.84
CA HIS A 68 4.13 -9.28 15.51
C HIS A 68 4.91 -8.52 16.61
N ASP A 69 4.81 -7.19 16.63
CA ASP A 69 5.46 -6.35 17.62
C ASP A 69 4.46 -6.02 18.73
N GLN A 70 4.86 -6.09 20.00
CA GLN A 70 3.99 -5.70 21.13
C GLN A 70 3.77 -4.20 21.20
N ARG A 71 4.69 -3.39 20.66
CA ARG A 71 4.58 -1.93 20.67
C ARG A 71 3.39 -1.49 19.81
N PRO A 72 2.47 -0.66 20.33
CA PRO A 72 1.32 -0.19 19.58
C PRO A 72 1.77 0.95 18.65
N GLN A 73 2.30 0.58 17.48
CA GLN A 73 2.87 1.51 16.51
C GLN A 73 2.26 1.31 15.12
N ALA A 74 2.34 2.30 14.24
CA ALA A 74 1.83 2.19 12.87
C ALA A 74 2.55 3.11 11.89
N ASP A 75 2.63 2.68 10.64
CA ASP A 75 3.06 3.54 9.53
C ASP A 75 1.82 4.09 8.81
N LEU A 76 1.91 5.29 8.23
CA LEU A 76 0.78 5.99 7.61
C LEU A 76 0.83 5.86 6.09
N GLY A 77 -0.24 5.33 5.49
CA GLY A 77 -0.42 5.29 4.04
C GLY A 77 -1.46 6.31 3.58
N VAL A 78 -1.17 7.12 2.56
CA VAL A 78 -2.14 8.05 1.95
C VAL A 78 -2.14 7.92 0.42
N SER A 79 -3.32 7.96 -0.17
CA SER A 79 -3.48 7.99 -1.63
C SER A 79 -3.71 9.41 -2.12
N LEU A 80 -3.22 9.71 -3.32
CA LEU A 80 -3.35 11.00 -3.98
C LEU A 80 -3.46 10.81 -5.49
N ALA A 81 -3.96 11.82 -6.20
CA ALA A 81 -4.24 11.75 -7.62
C ALA A 81 -3.80 13.01 -8.37
N SER A 82 -3.16 12.85 -9.53
CA SER A 82 -2.80 13.97 -10.41
C SER A 82 -4.04 14.57 -11.08
N GLY A 83 -3.95 15.84 -11.49
CA GLY A 83 -5.10 16.59 -12.01
C GLY A 83 -6.19 16.94 -10.98
N THR A 84 -5.94 16.76 -9.67
CA THR A 84 -6.87 17.12 -8.59
C THR A 84 -6.36 18.29 -7.76
N ALA A 85 -7.18 18.84 -6.85
CA ALA A 85 -6.77 19.88 -5.91
C ALA A 85 -5.53 19.48 -5.08
N THR A 86 -5.39 18.18 -4.77
CA THR A 86 -4.21 17.62 -4.11
C THR A 86 -2.93 17.85 -4.92
N ALA A 87 -2.97 17.70 -6.24
CA ALA A 87 -1.82 17.96 -7.09
C ALA A 87 -1.43 19.44 -7.06
N GLY A 88 -2.42 20.33 -7.07
CA GLY A 88 -2.21 21.78 -6.90
C GLY A 88 -1.45 22.12 -5.61
N PHE A 89 -1.84 21.52 -4.49
CA PHE A 89 -1.13 21.68 -3.21
C PHE A 89 0.35 21.29 -3.30
N PHE A 90 0.66 20.09 -3.79
CA PHE A 90 2.05 19.62 -3.87
C PHE A 90 2.87 20.41 -4.89
N HIS A 91 2.28 20.87 -5.99
CA HIS A 91 2.96 21.78 -6.92
C HIS A 91 3.34 23.11 -6.27
N ALA A 92 2.44 23.71 -5.48
CA ALA A 92 2.70 24.95 -4.76
C ALA A 92 3.78 24.78 -3.68
N ALA A 93 3.78 23.64 -2.97
CA ALA A 93 4.72 23.36 -1.88
C ALA A 93 6.11 22.84 -2.34
N ALA A 94 6.28 22.45 -3.60
CA ALA A 94 7.49 21.79 -4.12
C ALA A 94 8.80 22.59 -3.97
N GLY A 95 8.71 23.91 -3.78
CA GLY A 95 9.86 24.78 -3.51
C GLY A 95 10.38 24.70 -2.07
N ALA A 96 9.52 24.35 -1.12
CA ALA A 96 9.81 24.37 0.32
C ALA A 96 9.84 22.98 0.96
N ASP A 97 9.17 21.99 0.36
CA ASP A 97 9.02 20.65 0.92
C ASP A 97 9.53 19.57 -0.05
N GLU A 98 10.35 18.64 0.46
CA GLU A 98 10.98 17.58 -0.36
C GLU A 98 9.95 16.55 -0.83
N THR A 99 9.01 16.17 0.03
CA THR A 99 7.92 15.23 -0.33
C THR A 99 7.08 15.84 -1.46
N ALA A 100 6.73 17.11 -1.34
CA ALA A 100 6.02 17.87 -2.37
C ALA A 100 6.79 17.97 -3.67
N ARG A 101 8.13 18.10 -3.61
CA ARG A 101 8.97 18.08 -4.81
C ARG A 101 8.95 16.73 -5.51
N ILE A 102 9.08 15.63 -4.76
CA ILE A 102 9.02 14.27 -5.30
C ILE A 102 7.67 14.02 -5.97
N VAL A 103 6.57 14.29 -5.26
CA VAL A 103 5.20 14.16 -5.76
C VAL A 103 4.96 15.04 -6.98
N SER A 104 5.36 16.31 -6.91
CA SER A 104 5.23 17.26 -8.04
C SER A 104 5.97 16.77 -9.28
N ARG A 105 7.14 16.12 -9.15
CA ARG A 105 7.86 15.57 -10.30
C ARG A 105 7.09 14.44 -10.95
N LEU A 106 6.53 13.51 -10.17
CA LEU A 106 5.70 12.42 -10.70
C LEU A 106 4.44 12.96 -11.37
N PHE A 107 3.73 13.90 -10.74
CA PHE A 107 2.54 14.49 -11.32
C PHE A 107 2.80 15.21 -12.65
N ARG A 108 3.92 15.94 -12.78
CA ARG A 108 4.30 16.51 -14.08
C ARG A 108 4.56 15.44 -15.15
N GLN A 109 5.14 14.31 -14.78
CA GLN A 109 5.36 13.19 -15.71
C GLN A 109 4.03 12.53 -16.11
N MET A 110 3.11 12.34 -15.16
CA MET A 110 1.77 11.80 -15.43
C MET A 110 0.90 12.76 -16.27
N ASP A 111 0.96 14.06 -16.01
CA ASP A 111 0.11 15.05 -16.67
C ASP A 111 0.72 15.58 -17.99
N ALA A 112 1.91 15.08 -18.39
CA ALA A 112 2.50 15.40 -19.67
C ALA A 112 1.60 14.95 -20.83
N VAL A 113 1.60 15.73 -21.92
CA VAL A 113 0.86 15.40 -23.15
C VAL A 113 1.33 14.04 -23.67
N ASN A 114 0.39 13.11 -23.91
CA ASN A 114 0.67 11.73 -24.30
C ASN A 114 1.58 10.98 -23.29
N SER A 115 1.39 11.23 -22.00
CA SER A 115 2.15 10.55 -20.95
C SER A 115 1.94 9.04 -20.97
N ARG A 116 2.97 8.31 -21.41
CA ARG A 116 2.99 6.85 -21.33
C ARG A 116 2.85 6.34 -19.90
N LEU A 117 3.41 7.08 -18.94
CA LEU A 117 3.28 6.75 -17.52
C LEU A 117 1.81 6.76 -17.09
N ARG A 118 1.07 7.82 -17.44
CA ARG A 118 -0.36 7.96 -17.14
C ARG A 118 -1.20 6.86 -17.78
N GLU A 119 -0.90 6.44 -19.00
CA GLU A 119 -1.56 5.32 -19.66
C GLU A 119 -1.38 3.98 -18.91
N ILE A 120 -0.28 3.83 -18.16
CA ILE A 120 0.03 2.63 -17.39
C ILE A 120 -0.63 2.68 -16.01
N VAL A 121 -0.30 3.74 -15.24
CA VAL A 121 -0.60 3.80 -13.80
C VAL A 121 -1.84 4.62 -13.47
N GLY A 122 -2.34 5.41 -14.42
CA GLY A 122 -3.44 6.35 -14.18
C GLY A 122 -3.04 7.55 -13.34
N PRO A 123 -4.03 8.24 -12.72
CA PRO A 123 -3.76 9.43 -11.90
C PRO A 123 -3.10 9.13 -10.55
N LYS A 124 -3.21 7.91 -10.07
CA LYS A 124 -3.09 7.61 -8.64
C LYS A 124 -1.65 7.27 -8.26
N LEU A 125 -1.21 7.81 -7.12
CA LEU A 125 -0.06 7.29 -6.39
C LEU A 125 -0.41 7.10 -4.91
N MET A 126 0.46 6.40 -4.20
CA MET A 126 0.41 6.24 -2.75
C MET A 126 1.73 6.69 -2.12
N LEU A 127 1.65 7.36 -0.99
CA LEU A 127 2.77 7.62 -0.09
C LEU A 127 2.65 6.73 1.15
N GLU A 128 3.78 6.20 1.62
CA GLU A 128 3.91 5.42 2.86
C GLU A 128 4.93 6.09 3.76
N PHE A 129 4.49 6.59 4.90
CA PHE A 129 5.34 7.24 5.91
C PHE A 129 5.69 6.25 7.01
N ASP A 130 6.99 5.94 7.11
CA ASP A 130 7.58 5.09 8.14
C ASP A 130 7.63 5.85 9.46
N ILE A 131 6.53 5.87 10.21
CA ILE A 131 6.44 6.62 11.48
C ILE A 131 6.83 5.68 12.61
N GLY A 132 6.12 4.57 12.75
CA GLY A 132 6.35 3.59 13.81
C GLY A 132 7.62 2.80 13.61
N SER A 133 8.05 2.67 12.35
CA SER A 133 9.30 2.00 11.99
C SER A 133 10.54 2.90 12.00
N ALA A 134 10.39 4.23 12.06
CA ALA A 134 11.52 5.17 12.15
C ALA A 134 12.06 5.34 13.58
N GLY A 135 13.35 5.70 13.70
CA GLY A 135 13.96 6.07 14.98
C GLY A 135 13.31 7.33 15.59
N GLU A 136 13.48 7.51 16.90
CA GLU A 136 12.99 8.72 17.57
C GLU A 136 13.58 9.99 16.93
N GLY A 137 12.73 10.95 16.59
CA GLY A 137 13.12 12.23 15.98
C GLY A 137 13.43 12.17 14.47
N GLU A 138 13.46 10.98 13.86
CA GLU A 138 13.61 10.85 12.41
C GLU A 138 12.30 11.21 11.69
N ARG A 139 12.43 12.01 10.62
CA ARG A 139 11.33 12.29 9.68
C ARG A 139 11.73 11.77 8.31
N PRO A 140 11.59 10.46 8.06
CA PRO A 140 11.97 9.90 6.78
C PRO A 140 11.09 10.48 5.66
N LEU A 141 11.69 10.68 4.49
CA LEU A 141 10.92 10.82 3.26
C LEU A 141 10.06 9.57 3.04
N PRO A 142 8.80 9.73 2.58
CA PRO A 142 7.90 8.61 2.42
C PRO A 142 8.36 7.67 1.30
N GLY A 143 8.00 6.40 1.43
CA GLY A 143 7.92 5.48 0.31
C GLY A 143 6.93 5.99 -0.72
N VAL A 144 7.27 5.88 -2.00
CA VAL A 144 6.45 6.36 -3.12
C VAL A 144 6.08 5.19 -4.00
N PHE A 145 4.78 5.01 -4.22
CA PHE A 145 4.24 3.84 -4.93
C PHE A 145 3.37 4.23 -6.12
N LEU A 146 3.63 3.55 -7.23
CA LEU A 146 2.80 3.58 -8.44
C LEU A 146 2.14 2.22 -8.67
N ARG A 147 0.89 2.23 -9.11
CA ARG A 147 0.09 1.02 -9.33
C ARG A 147 -0.41 1.01 -10.77
N PRO A 148 -0.06 0.02 -11.61
CA PRO A 148 -0.56 -0.13 -12.99
C PRO A 148 -2.07 -0.46 -13.03
N GLY A 149 -2.91 0.50 -12.66
CA GLY A 149 -4.36 0.30 -12.53
C GLY A 149 -5.11 0.41 -13.86
N GLU A 150 -4.70 1.34 -14.73
CA GLU A 150 -5.37 1.61 -16.02
C GLU A 150 -5.00 0.57 -17.07
N ARG A 151 -3.70 0.25 -17.14
CA ARG A 151 -3.19 -0.81 -18.00
C ARG A 151 -2.33 -1.75 -17.16
N PRO A 152 -2.93 -2.82 -16.61
CA PRO A 152 -2.20 -3.82 -15.84
C PRO A 152 -1.01 -4.37 -16.63
N ILE A 153 0.12 -4.52 -15.94
CA ILE A 153 1.31 -5.18 -16.47
C ILE A 153 1.24 -6.65 -16.09
N VAL A 154 0.88 -7.49 -17.06
CA VAL A 154 0.69 -8.94 -16.88
C VAL A 154 1.94 -9.72 -17.32
N GLY A 155 2.03 -10.99 -16.94
CA GLY A 155 3.20 -11.84 -17.17
C GLY A 155 3.33 -12.30 -18.62
N ALA A 156 3.48 -11.38 -19.56
CA ALA A 156 3.70 -11.66 -20.96
C ALA A 156 4.77 -10.71 -21.48
N SER A 157 5.79 -11.19 -22.18
CA SER A 157 7.01 -10.44 -22.55
C SER A 157 6.81 -9.10 -23.29
N GLY A 158 5.59 -8.81 -23.77
CA GLY A 158 5.26 -7.62 -24.55
C GLY A 158 5.17 -6.29 -23.78
N GLN A 159 5.41 -6.23 -22.47
CA GLN A 159 5.29 -4.99 -21.67
C GLN A 159 6.55 -4.61 -20.89
N VAL A 160 7.74 -5.11 -21.29
CA VAL A 160 9.03 -4.72 -20.66
C VAL A 160 9.21 -3.19 -20.66
N ASP A 161 8.85 -2.52 -21.74
CA ASP A 161 8.96 -1.07 -21.84
C ASP A 161 8.05 -0.35 -20.84
N ASP A 162 6.86 -0.89 -20.55
CA ASP A 162 5.96 -0.32 -19.55
C ASP A 162 6.58 -0.42 -18.13
N VAL A 163 7.24 -1.54 -17.83
CA VAL A 163 7.98 -1.73 -16.57
C VAL A 163 9.08 -0.68 -16.44
N ASN A 164 9.88 -0.48 -17.49
CA ASN A 164 10.95 0.52 -17.49
C ASN A 164 10.39 1.94 -17.30
N VAL A 165 9.30 2.30 -17.99
CA VAL A 165 8.66 3.62 -17.84
C VAL A 165 8.25 3.90 -16.39
N VAL A 166 7.67 2.92 -15.70
CA VAL A 166 7.24 3.09 -14.30
C VAL A 166 8.44 3.22 -13.36
N VAL A 167 9.47 2.39 -13.54
CA VAL A 167 10.70 2.46 -12.74
C VAL A 167 11.40 3.80 -12.92
N ASP A 168 11.50 4.29 -14.15
CA ASP A 168 12.20 5.55 -14.48
C ASP A 168 11.54 6.75 -13.82
N ALA A 169 10.20 6.75 -13.83
CA ALA A 169 9.43 7.77 -13.16
C ALA A 169 9.69 7.77 -11.65
N LEU A 170 9.71 6.59 -11.01
CA LEU A 170 10.01 6.47 -9.59
C LEU A 170 11.44 6.93 -9.26
N LEU A 171 12.46 6.38 -9.95
CA LEU A 171 13.86 6.73 -9.71
C LEU A 171 14.12 8.23 -9.90
N SER A 172 13.62 8.81 -10.99
CA SER A 172 13.78 10.23 -11.28
C SER A 172 13.08 11.12 -10.25
N SER A 173 11.92 10.70 -9.73
CA SER A 173 11.17 11.49 -8.75
C SER A 173 11.95 11.71 -7.45
N VAL A 174 12.65 10.66 -6.99
CA VAL A 174 13.45 10.66 -5.76
C VAL A 174 14.92 11.05 -6.00
N GLY A 175 15.27 11.44 -7.23
CA GLY A 175 16.63 11.89 -7.59
C GLY A 175 17.67 10.78 -7.65
N TRP A 176 17.24 9.52 -7.77
CA TRP A 176 18.13 8.37 -7.90
C TRP A 176 18.65 8.25 -9.34
N ALA A 177 19.96 8.05 -9.49
CA ALA A 177 20.54 7.73 -10.78
C ALA A 177 20.03 6.39 -11.30
N SER A 178 19.88 6.28 -12.62
CA SER A 178 19.60 5.01 -13.28
C SER A 178 20.76 4.04 -13.10
N ASN A 179 20.46 2.79 -12.81
CA ASN A 179 21.45 1.71 -12.69
C ASN A 179 21.07 0.57 -13.64
N GLU A 180 21.93 0.26 -14.60
CA GLU A 180 21.65 -0.76 -15.62
C GLU A 180 21.58 -2.18 -15.04
N ALA A 181 22.35 -2.47 -13.99
CA ALA A 181 22.28 -3.77 -13.32
C ALA A 181 20.92 -3.95 -12.61
N GLU A 182 20.48 -2.94 -11.86
CA GLU A 182 19.17 -2.92 -11.20
C GLU A 182 18.03 -3.05 -12.23
N ARG A 183 18.10 -2.33 -13.35
CA ARG A 183 17.16 -2.46 -14.47
C ARG A 183 17.09 -3.88 -15.01
N ARG A 184 18.23 -4.52 -15.27
CA ARG A 184 18.27 -5.92 -15.72
C ARG A 184 17.63 -6.86 -14.71
N GLN A 185 17.83 -6.63 -13.41
CA GLN A 185 17.17 -7.44 -12.38
C GLN A 185 15.66 -7.22 -12.36
N VAL A 186 15.18 -5.97 -12.50
CA VAL A 186 13.74 -5.68 -12.62
C VAL A 186 13.16 -6.39 -13.85
N GLN A 187 13.82 -6.28 -14.99
CA GLN A 187 13.38 -6.92 -16.24
C GLN A 187 13.34 -8.44 -16.10
N ARG A 188 14.37 -9.06 -15.52
CA ARG A 188 14.39 -10.50 -15.23
C ARG A 188 13.23 -10.91 -14.33
N THR A 189 12.98 -10.13 -13.28
CA THR A 189 11.91 -10.35 -12.30
C THR A 189 10.52 -10.26 -12.95
N TYR A 190 10.36 -9.38 -13.92
CA TYR A 190 9.16 -9.28 -14.74
C TYR A 190 9.04 -10.39 -15.78
N LEU A 191 10.11 -10.73 -16.49
CA LEU A 191 10.09 -11.76 -17.55
C LEU A 191 9.85 -13.18 -17.02
N THR A 192 10.07 -13.39 -15.72
CA THR A 192 9.76 -14.65 -15.01
C THR A 192 8.32 -14.69 -14.47
N GLN A 193 7.58 -13.58 -14.57
CA GLN A 193 6.21 -13.47 -14.10
C GLN A 193 5.28 -14.41 -14.88
N PRO A 194 4.47 -15.26 -14.20
CA PRO A 194 3.47 -16.09 -14.88
C PRO A 194 2.36 -15.26 -15.54
N GLU A 195 1.79 -15.75 -16.65
CA GLU A 195 0.82 -15.03 -17.51
C GLU A 195 -0.38 -14.44 -16.75
N ASP A 196 -0.93 -15.19 -15.80
CA ASP A 196 -2.12 -14.79 -15.04
C ASP A 196 -1.84 -13.89 -13.82
N THR A 197 -0.58 -13.55 -13.60
CA THR A 197 -0.18 -12.64 -12.51
C THR A 197 0.04 -11.23 -13.05
N ARG A 198 0.06 -10.25 -12.15
CA ARG A 198 0.27 -8.84 -12.49
C ARG A 198 1.27 -8.16 -11.55
N LEU A 199 2.01 -7.19 -12.06
CA LEU A 199 2.71 -6.21 -11.24
C LEU A 199 1.69 -5.20 -10.69
N ASP A 200 1.30 -5.37 -9.43
CA ASP A 200 0.25 -4.58 -8.78
C ASP A 200 0.75 -3.25 -8.24
N SER A 201 2.02 -3.20 -7.85
CA SER A 201 2.67 -1.97 -7.40
C SER A 201 4.17 -1.99 -7.61
N PHE A 202 4.71 -0.80 -7.87
CA PHE A 202 6.12 -0.46 -7.86
C PHE A 202 6.35 0.57 -6.78
N GLY A 203 7.41 0.43 -5.99
CA GLY A 203 7.72 1.38 -4.92
C GLY A 203 9.20 1.65 -4.75
N VAL A 204 9.54 2.83 -4.25
CA VAL A 204 10.87 3.17 -3.77
C VAL A 204 10.76 3.80 -2.39
N PHE A 205 11.74 3.54 -1.53
CA PHE A 205 11.81 4.10 -0.18
C PHE A 205 13.09 4.94 -0.06
N PRO A 206 13.03 6.27 -0.23
CA PRO A 206 14.22 7.13 -0.25
C PRO A 206 15.02 7.09 1.05
N SER A 207 14.36 6.78 2.16
CA SER A 207 14.95 6.74 3.51
C SER A 207 15.41 5.35 3.94
N ARG A 208 15.27 4.33 3.09
CA ARG A 208 15.74 2.97 3.34
C ARG A 208 16.93 2.64 2.43
N GLU A 209 17.47 1.44 2.59
CA GLU A 209 18.43 0.90 1.62
C GLU A 209 17.85 0.92 0.20
N ARG A 210 18.66 1.33 -0.77
CA ARG A 210 18.23 1.47 -2.17
C ARG A 210 17.70 0.13 -2.69
N ALA A 211 16.42 0.11 -3.05
CA ALA A 211 15.80 -0.98 -3.77
C ALA A 211 14.52 -0.49 -4.47
N ILE A 212 14.14 -1.18 -5.54
CA ILE A 212 12.82 -1.05 -6.16
C ILE A 212 11.95 -2.18 -5.62
N ARG A 213 10.90 -1.84 -4.88
CA ARG A 213 9.93 -2.80 -4.39
C ARG A 213 8.93 -3.13 -5.48
N LEU A 214 8.84 -4.41 -5.84
CA LEU A 214 7.82 -4.93 -6.76
C LEU A 214 6.83 -5.79 -6.00
N ALA A 215 5.54 -5.60 -6.26
CA ALA A 215 4.49 -6.51 -5.80
C ALA A 215 3.90 -7.26 -7.00
N VAL A 216 4.26 -8.53 -7.15
CA VAL A 216 3.66 -9.43 -8.15
C VAL A 216 2.52 -10.18 -7.48
N MET A 217 1.33 -10.10 -8.04
CA MET A 217 0.12 -10.60 -7.41
C MET A 217 -0.69 -11.50 -8.34
N GLY A 218 -1.46 -12.41 -7.76
CA GLY A 218 -2.42 -13.24 -8.50
C GLY A 218 -1.96 -14.66 -8.75
N PHE A 219 -0.93 -15.15 -8.04
CA PHE A 219 -0.49 -16.53 -8.15
C PHE A 219 -1.62 -17.48 -7.74
N LYS A 220 -1.93 -18.45 -8.62
CA LYS A 220 -2.98 -19.46 -8.50
C LYS A 220 -2.61 -20.55 -7.50
N SER A 221 -1.33 -20.85 -7.36
CA SER A 221 -0.88 -21.96 -6.52
C SER A 221 0.42 -21.66 -5.75
N GLN A 222 0.66 -22.44 -4.70
CA GLN A 222 1.92 -22.47 -3.96
C GLN A 222 3.08 -22.87 -4.87
N GLN A 223 2.86 -23.88 -5.73
CA GLN A 223 3.86 -24.32 -6.70
C GLN A 223 4.26 -23.18 -7.64
N GLU A 224 3.28 -22.48 -8.21
CA GLU A 224 3.53 -21.34 -9.11
C GLU A 224 4.27 -20.20 -8.40
N THR A 225 3.89 -19.88 -7.15
CA THR A 225 4.60 -18.88 -6.33
C THR A 225 6.06 -19.28 -6.12
N CYS A 226 6.33 -20.54 -5.79
CA CYS A 226 7.69 -21.02 -5.53
C CYS A 226 8.53 -21.12 -6.81
N THR A 227 7.94 -21.58 -7.91
CA THR A 227 8.59 -21.62 -9.23
C THR A 227 8.99 -20.21 -9.65
N TYR A 228 8.09 -19.23 -9.54
CA TYR A 228 8.39 -17.83 -9.81
C TYR A 228 9.59 -17.32 -9.00
N LEU A 229 9.55 -17.49 -7.67
CA LEU A 229 10.64 -17.04 -6.79
C LEU A 229 11.98 -17.69 -7.16
N GLN A 230 11.97 -18.97 -7.51
CA GLN A 230 13.16 -19.71 -7.94
C GLN A 230 13.73 -19.14 -9.25
N GLU A 231 12.90 -18.97 -10.27
CA GLU A 231 13.31 -18.50 -11.60
C GLU A 231 13.77 -17.04 -11.59
N ALA A 232 13.06 -16.20 -10.84
CA ALA A 232 13.43 -14.81 -10.58
C ALA A 232 14.77 -14.69 -9.83
N GLY A 233 15.25 -15.77 -9.20
CA GLY A 233 16.52 -15.83 -8.48
C GLY A 233 16.44 -15.29 -7.06
N TRP A 234 15.31 -15.47 -6.38
CA TRP A 234 15.16 -15.09 -4.98
C TRP A 234 16.08 -15.96 -4.10
N PRO A 235 16.94 -15.37 -3.25
CA PRO A 235 17.96 -16.12 -2.51
C PRO A 235 17.44 -16.76 -1.22
N GLY A 236 16.16 -16.60 -0.90
CA GLY A 236 15.56 -17.12 0.33
C GLY A 236 15.20 -18.60 0.28
N ASP A 237 14.62 -19.09 1.38
CA ASP A 237 14.26 -20.50 1.52
C ASP A 237 12.84 -20.79 1.00
N LEU A 238 12.76 -21.49 -0.14
CA LEU A 238 11.50 -21.92 -0.74
C LEU A 238 10.75 -22.98 0.09
N ALA A 239 11.44 -23.74 0.95
CA ALA A 239 10.78 -24.66 1.87
C ALA A 239 9.94 -23.87 2.90
N ALA A 240 10.52 -22.83 3.50
CA ALA A 240 9.80 -21.94 4.42
C ALA A 240 8.56 -21.29 3.77
N VAL A 241 8.66 -20.87 2.50
CA VAL A 241 7.51 -20.33 1.75
C VAL A 241 6.41 -21.37 1.60
N ARG A 242 6.77 -22.60 1.21
CA ARG A 242 5.82 -23.71 1.11
C ARG A 242 5.16 -23.98 2.45
N ASP A 243 5.93 -24.12 3.52
CA ASP A 243 5.40 -24.44 4.84
C ASP A 243 4.40 -23.38 5.32
N VAL A 244 4.75 -22.09 5.20
CA VAL A 244 3.84 -20.98 5.54
C VAL A 244 2.56 -21.07 4.71
N MET A 245 2.66 -21.14 3.38
CA MET A 245 1.47 -21.22 2.52
C MET A 245 0.60 -22.44 2.83
N SER A 246 1.19 -23.58 3.17
CA SER A 246 0.49 -24.82 3.50
C SER A 246 -0.34 -24.66 4.77
N ARG A 247 0.25 -24.13 5.85
CA ARG A 247 -0.45 -23.90 7.13
C ARG A 247 -1.68 -23.01 6.95
N PHE A 248 -1.54 -21.89 6.23
CA PHE A 248 -2.66 -20.99 6.00
C PHE A 248 -3.73 -21.58 5.06
N ARG A 249 -3.36 -22.35 4.04
CA ARG A 249 -4.34 -23.01 3.14
C ARG A 249 -5.18 -24.06 3.85
N GLN A 250 -4.63 -24.71 4.89
CA GLN A 250 -5.37 -25.69 5.68
C GLN A 250 -6.43 -25.06 6.59
N ARG A 251 -6.24 -23.79 6.96
CA ARG A 251 -7.04 -23.09 7.98
C ARG A 251 -7.92 -21.97 7.43
N ALA A 252 -7.55 -21.41 6.29
CA ALA A 252 -8.21 -20.26 5.67
C ALA A 252 -8.42 -20.47 4.16
N ASN A 253 -9.45 -19.82 3.62
CA ASN A 253 -9.78 -19.89 2.20
C ASN A 253 -8.86 -19.00 1.35
N ILE A 254 -7.64 -19.46 1.11
CA ILE A 254 -6.67 -18.71 0.28
C ILE A 254 -6.95 -18.96 -1.20
N VAL A 255 -7.44 -17.94 -1.90
CA VAL A 255 -7.79 -18.03 -3.33
C VAL A 255 -6.60 -17.75 -4.26
N ARG A 256 -5.68 -16.88 -3.82
CA ARG A 256 -4.48 -16.45 -4.56
C ARG A 256 -3.36 -16.05 -3.59
N SER A 257 -2.16 -15.86 -4.11
CA SER A 257 -1.04 -15.26 -3.39
C SER A 257 -0.39 -14.11 -4.16
N GLY A 258 0.49 -13.39 -3.48
CA GLY A 258 1.33 -12.34 -4.04
C GLY A 258 2.70 -12.31 -3.36
N ALA A 259 3.70 -11.85 -4.10
CA ALA A 259 5.09 -11.72 -3.66
C ALA A 259 5.49 -10.26 -3.74
N ASN A 260 5.91 -9.70 -2.61
CA ASN A 260 6.50 -8.38 -2.49
C ASN A 260 8.01 -8.57 -2.31
N ILE A 261 8.80 -8.14 -3.28
CA ILE A 261 10.23 -8.37 -3.35
C ILE A 261 10.95 -7.04 -3.57
N ASP A 262 12.14 -6.93 -2.98
CA ASP A 262 13.06 -5.83 -3.26
C ASP A 262 14.00 -6.24 -4.37
N VAL A 263 14.09 -5.43 -5.41
CA VAL A 263 15.06 -5.58 -6.48
C VAL A 263 16.19 -4.59 -6.26
N ARG A 264 17.42 -5.10 -6.28
CA ARG A 264 18.67 -4.36 -6.09
C ARG A 264 19.58 -4.58 -7.30
N GLU A 265 20.73 -3.91 -7.33
CA GLU A 265 21.70 -4.10 -8.41
C GLU A 265 22.31 -5.50 -8.44
N ASP A 266 22.49 -6.13 -7.29
CA ASP A 266 23.12 -7.44 -7.09
C ASP A 266 22.12 -8.61 -7.15
N GLY A 267 20.82 -8.32 -7.19
CA GLY A 267 19.77 -9.34 -7.29
C GLY A 267 18.52 -8.98 -6.50
N LEU A 268 17.79 -10.01 -6.08
CA LEU A 268 16.64 -9.86 -5.19
C LEU A 268 17.07 -9.83 -3.73
N GLY A 269 16.46 -8.96 -2.94
CA GLY A 269 16.65 -8.94 -1.49
C GLY A 269 16.20 -10.25 -0.81
N PRO A 270 16.80 -10.63 0.33
CA PRO A 270 16.53 -11.92 0.97
C PRO A 270 15.19 -11.98 1.71
N THR A 271 14.49 -10.85 1.83
CA THR A 271 13.21 -10.76 2.53
C THR A 271 12.06 -10.81 1.54
N LEU A 272 11.11 -11.71 1.78
CA LEU A 272 9.88 -11.84 1.00
C LEU A 272 8.68 -11.33 1.81
N GLY A 273 7.92 -10.39 1.27
CA GLY A 273 6.57 -10.10 1.73
C GLY A 273 5.56 -10.97 0.99
N LEU A 274 5.10 -12.05 1.61
CA LEU A 274 4.07 -12.93 1.08
C LEU A 274 2.68 -12.39 1.44
N THR A 275 1.87 -12.06 0.45
CA THR A 275 0.47 -11.69 0.65
C THR A 275 -0.41 -12.87 0.30
N LEU A 276 -1.21 -13.34 1.25
CA LEU A 276 -2.21 -14.38 1.02
C LEU A 276 -3.57 -13.72 0.81
N ILE A 277 -4.21 -14.04 -0.31
CA ILE A 277 -5.44 -13.38 -0.75
C ILE A 277 -6.61 -14.29 -0.42
N VAL A 278 -7.50 -13.81 0.46
CA VAL A 278 -8.72 -14.52 0.88
C VAL A 278 -9.92 -14.27 -0.03
N LYS A 279 -9.84 -13.22 -0.85
CA LYS A 279 -10.91 -12.82 -1.80
C LYS A 279 -10.31 -12.31 -3.09
N GLN A 280 -10.86 -12.73 -4.23
CA GLN A 280 -10.38 -12.26 -5.54
C GLN A 280 -10.69 -10.76 -5.71
N ARG A 281 -9.63 -9.94 -5.73
CA ARG A 281 -9.70 -8.47 -5.85
C ARG A 281 -9.44 -7.95 -7.25
N TYR A 282 -9.21 -8.86 -8.18
CA TYR A 282 -8.81 -8.57 -9.55
C TYR A 282 -10.00 -8.73 -10.49
N THR A 283 -11.16 -8.28 -10.04
CA THR A 283 -12.38 -8.19 -10.83
C THR A 283 -12.60 -6.73 -11.22
N LYS A 284 -13.35 -6.49 -12.31
CA LYS A 284 -13.77 -5.13 -12.71
C LYS A 284 -14.86 -4.54 -11.80
N ASP A 285 -15.31 -5.26 -10.77
CA ASP A 285 -16.41 -4.84 -9.91
C ASP A 285 -15.94 -3.82 -8.86
N SER A 286 -16.29 -2.54 -9.04
CA SER A 286 -15.90 -1.45 -8.14
C SER A 286 -16.35 -1.64 -6.68
N ARG A 287 -17.27 -2.57 -6.39
CA ARG A 287 -17.76 -2.86 -5.03
C ARG A 287 -16.95 -3.91 -4.28
N TYR A 288 -15.89 -4.48 -4.87
CA TYR A 288 -15.17 -5.58 -4.22
C TYR A 288 -14.58 -5.24 -2.84
N TRP A 289 -14.36 -3.95 -2.55
CA TRP A 289 -13.90 -3.43 -1.26
C TRP A 289 -15.00 -3.32 -0.19
N LEU A 290 -16.26 -3.28 -0.61
CA LEU A 290 -17.44 -3.14 0.26
C LEU A 290 -18.01 -4.50 0.65
N ASP A 291 -17.94 -5.47 -0.25
CA ASP A 291 -18.44 -6.81 -0.02
C ASP A 291 -17.44 -7.66 0.77
N GLY A 292 -17.91 -8.62 1.58
CA GLY A 292 -17.03 -9.63 2.20
C GLY A 292 -16.13 -9.10 3.33
N LEU A 293 -16.60 -8.12 4.11
CA LEU A 293 -15.86 -7.60 5.27
C LEU A 293 -15.49 -8.72 6.28
N THR A 294 -16.30 -9.78 6.36
CA THR A 294 -16.10 -10.97 7.21
C THR A 294 -15.21 -12.05 6.59
N ASP A 295 -14.79 -11.91 5.32
CA ASP A 295 -13.93 -12.92 4.66
C ASP A 295 -12.56 -13.05 5.33
N TRP A 296 -12.21 -12.11 6.20
CA TRP A 296 -10.99 -12.10 6.98
C TRP A 296 -11.02 -13.00 8.21
N ASP A 297 -12.19 -13.33 8.76
CA ASP A 297 -12.29 -14.05 10.04
C ASP A 297 -11.53 -15.38 10.04
N PRO A 298 -11.67 -16.26 9.02
CA PRO A 298 -10.88 -17.51 8.97
C PRO A 298 -9.38 -17.25 8.90
N PHE A 299 -8.96 -16.17 8.24
CA PHE A 299 -7.56 -15.83 8.10
C PHE A 299 -6.98 -15.23 9.37
N LEU A 300 -7.74 -14.40 10.09
CA LEU A 300 -7.37 -13.89 11.41
C LEU A 300 -7.29 -15.03 12.43
N GLY A 301 -8.21 -16.01 12.36
CA GLY A 301 -8.13 -17.24 13.14
C GLY A 301 -6.85 -18.03 12.85
N ALA A 302 -6.53 -18.24 11.56
CA ALA A 302 -5.30 -18.93 11.16
C ALA A 302 -4.02 -18.19 11.61
N LEU A 303 -4.03 -16.85 11.62
CA LEU A 303 -2.94 -16.04 12.16
C LEU A 303 -2.77 -16.19 13.67
N GLY A 304 -3.87 -16.34 14.41
CA GLY A 304 -3.84 -16.55 15.86
C GLY A 304 -3.15 -17.85 16.28
N GLU A 305 -2.98 -18.80 15.36
CA GLU A 305 -2.20 -20.02 15.57
C GLU A 305 -0.69 -19.84 15.35
N GLU A 306 -0.24 -18.71 14.82
CA GLU A 306 1.18 -18.44 14.62
C GLU A 306 1.77 -17.73 15.85
N GLU A 307 2.82 -18.33 16.45
CA GLU A 307 3.46 -17.84 17.68
C GLU A 307 4.02 -16.41 17.58
N ILE A 308 4.26 -15.93 16.36
CA ILE A 308 4.83 -14.60 16.12
C ILE A 308 3.82 -13.46 16.32
N VAL A 309 2.53 -13.74 16.45
CA VAL A 309 1.48 -12.71 16.46
C VAL A 309 1.05 -12.33 17.88
N VAL A 310 0.86 -11.04 18.11
CA VAL A 310 0.29 -10.51 19.35
C VAL A 310 -1.24 -10.65 19.29
N LEU A 311 -1.78 -11.56 20.10
CA LEU A 311 -3.21 -11.92 20.07
C LEU A 311 -4.15 -10.73 20.34
N ASP A 312 -3.79 -9.82 21.25
CA ASP A 312 -4.61 -8.63 21.53
C ASP A 312 -4.72 -7.70 20.30
N LYS A 313 -3.67 -7.65 19.47
CA LYS A 313 -3.72 -6.91 18.21
C LYS A 313 -4.61 -7.59 17.18
N LEU A 314 -4.63 -8.92 17.11
CA LEU A 314 -5.55 -9.64 16.24
C LEU A 314 -7.00 -9.43 16.65
N ALA A 315 -7.31 -9.49 17.94
CA ALA A 315 -8.63 -9.20 18.46
C ALA A 315 -9.08 -7.78 18.07
N ALA A 316 -8.22 -6.78 18.30
CA ALA A 316 -8.51 -5.40 17.90
C ALA A 316 -8.62 -5.21 16.37
N LEU A 317 -7.89 -6.00 15.58
CA LEU A 317 -7.97 -5.97 14.11
C LEU A 317 -9.26 -6.61 13.59
N ALA A 318 -9.78 -7.65 14.25
CA ALA A 318 -11.07 -8.24 13.88
C ALA A 318 -12.20 -7.22 13.99
N ASP A 319 -12.15 -6.34 14.99
CA ASP A 319 -13.11 -5.24 15.17
C ASP A 319 -12.85 -4.03 14.26
N TRP A 320 -11.78 -4.05 13.45
CA TRP A 320 -11.42 -2.93 12.57
C TRP A 320 -12.42 -2.77 11.42
N ALA A 321 -12.69 -3.87 10.72
CA ALA A 321 -13.59 -3.87 9.58
C ALA A 321 -14.99 -3.55 10.09
N SER A 322 -15.58 -2.47 9.59
CA SER A 322 -16.85 -2.00 10.12
C SER A 322 -17.85 -1.74 9.03
N THR A 323 -19.12 -1.86 9.40
CA THR A 323 -20.22 -1.36 8.58
C THR A 323 -20.01 0.14 8.31
N PRO A 324 -20.51 0.65 7.16
CA PRO A 324 -20.44 2.06 6.84
C PRO A 324 -21.00 2.91 7.99
N THR A 325 -20.17 3.79 8.56
CA THR A 325 -20.51 4.59 9.73
C THR A 325 -20.82 6.02 9.31
N PRO A 326 -22.03 6.54 9.55
CA PRO A 326 -22.32 7.93 9.28
C PRO A 326 -21.53 8.83 10.23
N LEU A 327 -20.93 9.88 9.69
CA LEU A 327 -20.27 10.96 10.43
C LEU A 327 -20.93 12.28 10.07
N PHE A 328 -21.02 13.19 11.05
CA PHE A 328 -21.58 14.52 10.87
C PHE A 328 -20.50 15.54 11.22
N GLY A 329 -20.17 16.40 10.26
CA GLY A 329 -19.26 17.52 10.41
C GLY A 329 -19.97 18.85 10.11
N LYS A 330 -19.19 19.94 10.09
CA LYS A 330 -19.70 21.29 9.80
C LYS A 330 -20.22 21.41 8.36
N ALA A 331 -19.58 20.71 7.43
CA ALA A 331 -19.90 20.68 6.00
C ALA A 331 -20.96 19.62 5.65
N GLY A 332 -21.47 18.90 6.64
CA GLY A 332 -22.60 17.97 6.49
C GLY A 332 -22.24 16.52 6.81
N ARG A 333 -22.94 15.61 6.13
CA ARG A 333 -22.80 14.16 6.36
C ARG A 333 -21.68 13.56 5.51
N TYR A 334 -20.93 12.66 6.14
CA TYR A 334 -20.02 11.74 5.50
C TYR A 334 -20.39 10.29 5.87
N VAL A 335 -19.90 9.35 5.08
CA VAL A 335 -19.87 7.94 5.40
C VAL A 335 -18.41 7.50 5.48
N LEU A 336 -18.05 6.94 6.64
CA LEU A 336 -16.76 6.32 6.87
C LEU A 336 -16.86 4.82 6.67
N LEU A 337 -16.04 4.28 5.78
CA LEU A 337 -15.79 2.86 5.63
C LEU A 337 -14.41 2.54 6.20
N ARG A 338 -14.30 1.44 6.95
CA ARG A 338 -13.04 0.88 7.43
C ARG A 338 -12.94 -0.57 6.99
N GLY A 339 -11.76 -0.97 6.52
CA GLY A 339 -11.54 -2.35 6.12
C GLY A 339 -10.06 -2.73 6.16
N ILE A 340 -9.80 -4.02 6.02
CA ILE A 340 -8.45 -4.56 5.90
C ILE A 340 -8.09 -4.59 4.40
N HIS A 341 -7.10 -3.77 4.01
CA HIS A 341 -6.56 -3.77 2.66
C HIS A 341 -5.87 -5.09 2.40
N HIS A 342 -4.83 -5.50 3.12
CA HIS A 342 -4.29 -6.87 3.03
C HIS A 342 -3.48 -7.21 4.27
N ILE A 343 -3.10 -8.48 4.43
CA ILE A 343 -2.12 -8.89 5.43
C ILE A 343 -0.89 -9.46 4.73
N LYS A 344 0.27 -8.97 5.13
CA LYS A 344 1.58 -9.36 4.60
C LYS A 344 2.31 -10.19 5.65
N LEU A 345 2.75 -11.37 5.23
CA LEU A 345 3.58 -12.29 6.00
C LEU A 345 5.02 -12.13 5.51
N VAL A 346 5.93 -11.73 6.40
CA VAL A 346 7.33 -11.49 6.02
C VAL A 346 8.15 -12.72 6.35
N ILE A 347 8.72 -13.33 5.31
CA ILE A 347 9.60 -14.50 5.41
C ILE A 347 11.04 -14.02 5.20
N ALA A 348 11.90 -14.27 6.19
CA ALA A 348 13.32 -13.93 6.14
C ALA A 348 14.13 -14.91 7.00
N GLY A 349 15.34 -15.25 6.54
CA GLY A 349 16.22 -16.20 7.23
C GLY A 349 15.54 -17.53 7.52
N GLY A 350 14.87 -18.10 6.51
CA GLY A 350 14.25 -19.43 6.58
C GLY A 350 12.98 -19.56 7.43
N ALA A 351 12.39 -18.46 7.91
CA ALA A 351 11.21 -18.53 8.77
C ALA A 351 10.26 -17.34 8.55
N LEU A 352 9.02 -17.51 8.99
CA LEU A 352 8.07 -16.41 9.16
C LEU A 352 8.55 -15.52 10.31
N ARG A 353 8.85 -14.25 10.01
CA ARG A 353 9.43 -13.30 10.98
C ARG A 353 8.45 -12.22 11.41
N GLN A 354 7.56 -11.81 10.51
CA GLN A 354 6.64 -10.71 10.78
C GLN A 354 5.29 -10.99 10.15
N ALA A 355 4.25 -10.45 10.79
CA ALA A 355 2.93 -10.27 10.21
C ALA A 355 2.57 -8.79 10.31
N LYS A 356 2.02 -8.24 9.23
CA LYS A 356 1.63 -6.82 9.12
C LYS A 356 0.27 -6.70 8.46
N ALA A 357 -0.67 -6.00 9.08
CA ALA A 357 -1.96 -5.70 8.48
C ALA A 357 -1.95 -4.29 7.88
N TYR A 358 -2.29 -4.19 6.61
CA TYR A 358 -2.56 -2.92 5.95
C TYR A 358 -4.06 -2.70 6.04
N VAL A 359 -4.46 -1.68 6.78
CA VAL A 359 -5.85 -1.30 6.96
C VAL A 359 -6.12 0.02 6.25
N PHE A 360 -7.37 0.25 5.85
CA PHE A 360 -7.78 1.46 5.18
C PHE A 360 -9.01 2.09 5.83
N LEU A 361 -9.14 3.38 5.57
CA LEU A 361 -10.31 4.21 5.78
C LEU A 361 -10.66 4.88 4.43
N VAL A 362 -11.95 4.94 4.12
CA VAL A 362 -12.49 5.71 3.01
C VAL A 362 -13.60 6.59 3.54
N LEU A 363 -13.51 7.88 3.28
CA LEU A 363 -14.54 8.85 3.59
C LEU A 363 -15.27 9.24 2.31
N SER A 364 -16.60 9.29 2.34
CA SER A 364 -17.40 9.73 1.21
C SER A 364 -18.53 10.67 1.64
N ALA A 365 -18.62 11.82 0.98
CA ALA A 365 -19.73 12.77 1.07
C ALA A 365 -20.88 12.46 0.09
N GLY A 366 -20.65 11.54 -0.86
CA GLY A 366 -21.52 11.26 -2.00
C GLY A 366 -22.60 10.20 -1.76
N VAL A 367 -22.72 9.68 -0.54
CA VAL A 367 -23.74 8.68 -0.19
C VAL A 367 -25.00 9.39 0.30
N THR A 368 -25.97 9.55 -0.61
CA THR A 368 -27.34 10.01 -0.29
C THR A 368 -28.18 8.87 0.24
#